data_AF-A0AB37LQC8-F1
#
_entry.id   AF-A0AB37LQC8-F1
#
_cell.length_a   1.000
_cell.length_b   1.000
_cell.length_c   1.000
_cell.angle_alpha   90.00
_cell.angle_beta   90.00
_cell.angle_gamma   90.00
#
_symmetry.space_group_name_H-M   'P 1'
#
loop_
_entity.id
_entity.type
_entity.pdbx_description
1 polymer ?
#
loop_
_entity_poly.entity_id
_entity_poly.type
_entity_poly.pdbx_seq_one_letter_code
_entity_poly.pdbx_strand_id
1 'polypeptide(L)' 'MDKPKNRIKEVLEEKGIKQTWLAEKLGKSFCIVNSYVCNRRQPSLDVLFEIANILQVNPKDLISSK' A
#
# COMPACT_ATOMS: atom_id res chain seq x y z
N MET A 1 -0.17 -10.53 19.98
CA MET A 1 0.93 -9.84 19.29
C MET A 1 0.41 -9.33 17.96
N ASP A 2 0.00 -8.06 17.93
CA ASP A 2 -0.46 -7.40 16.72
C ASP A 2 0.73 -7.25 15.77
N LYS A 3 0.67 -7.95 14.62
CA LYS A 3 1.67 -7.77 13.57
C LYS A 3 1.62 -6.31 13.08
N PRO A 4 2.77 -5.67 12.81
CA PRO A 4 2.77 -4.36 12.17
C PRO A 4 2.02 -4.44 10.84
N LYS A 5 0.98 -3.62 10.70
CA LYS A 5 0.13 -3.55 9.51
C LYS A 5 0.51 -2.32 8.70
N ASN A 6 0.44 -2.44 7.39
CA ASN A 6 0.55 -1.28 6.51
C ASN A 6 -0.78 -0.51 6.49
N ARG A 7 -0.71 0.78 6.19
CA ARG A 7 -1.83 1.73 6.10
C ARG A 7 -2.21 2.06 4.65
N ILE A 8 -1.86 1.19 3.71
CA ILE A 8 -2.07 1.44 2.27
C ILE A 8 -3.56 1.62 1.97
N LYS A 9 -4.44 0.87 2.64
CA LYS A 9 -5.89 0.99 2.49
C LYS A 9 -6.38 2.40 2.84
N GLU A 10 -5.97 2.88 4.01
CA GLU A 10 -6.37 4.20 4.52
C GLU A 10 -5.90 5.30 3.56
N VAL A 11 -4.64 5.26 3.13
CA VAL A 11 -4.10 6.28 2.21
C VAL A 11 -4.79 6.26 0.85
N LEU A 12 -5.17 5.08 0.34
CA LEU A 12 -5.96 4.97 -0.89
C LEU A 12 -7.35 5.57 -0.74
N GLU A 13 -8.02 5.34 0.39
CA GLU A 13 -9.34 5.92 0.70
C GLU A 13 -9.24 7.45 0.88
N GLU A 14 -8.25 7.95 1.61
CA GLU A 14 -8.01 9.38 1.83
C GLU A 14 -7.76 10.15 0.52
N LYS A 15 -7.07 9.52 -0.44
CA LYS A 15 -6.82 10.10 -1.76
C LYS A 15 -7.93 9.84 -2.78
N GLY A 16 -8.90 8.99 -2.47
CA GLY A 16 -9.93 8.56 -3.42
C GLY A 16 -9.37 7.77 -4.62
N ILE A 17 -8.24 7.07 -4.43
CA ILE A 17 -7.56 6.32 -5.50
C ILE A 17 -8.04 4.87 -5.51
N LYS A 18 -8.35 4.36 -6.70
CA LYS A 18 -8.75 2.96 -6.87
C LYS A 18 -7.55 2.03 -6.79
N GLN A 19 -7.75 0.85 -6.20
CA GLN A 19 -6.72 -0.21 -6.16
C GLN A 19 -6.29 -0.67 -7.56
N THR A 20 -7.19 -0.64 -8.55
CA THR A 20 -6.87 -0.95 -9.95
C THR A 20 -5.83 0.02 -10.50
N TRP A 21 -5.97 1.31 -10.22
CA TRP A 21 -5.03 2.34 -10.64
C TRP A 21 -3.64 2.14 -10.01
N LEU A 22 -3.61 1.80 -8.71
CA LEU A 22 -2.35 1.48 -8.03
C LEU A 22 -1.69 0.24 -8.64
N ALA A 23 -2.48 -0.79 -8.98
CA ALA A 23 -1.98 -2.01 -9.61
C ALA A 23 -1.37 -1.75 -10.99
N GLU A 24 -2.03 -0.92 -11.81
CA GLU A 24 -1.51 -0.48 -13.11
C GLU A 24 -0.19 0.30 -12.94
N LYS A 25 -0.11 1.21 -11.96
CA LYS A 25 1.11 2.00 -11.71
C LYS A 25 2.28 1.19 -11.16
N LEU A 26 2.01 0.17 -10.33
CA LEU A 26 3.04 -0.76 -9.85
C LEU A 26 3.43 -1.83 -10.88
N GLY A 27 2.70 -1.95 -12.00
CA GLY A 27 2.88 -3.07 -12.93
C GLY A 27 2.64 -4.43 -12.27
N LYS A 28 1.76 -4.49 -11.25
CA LYS A 28 1.42 -5.72 -10.52
C LYS A 28 -0.04 -6.09 -10.75
N SER A 29 -0.34 -7.38 -10.64
CA SER A 29 -1.72 -7.84 -10.68
C SER A 29 -2.54 -7.25 -9.53
N PHE A 30 -3.80 -6.92 -9.81
CA PHE A 30 -4.77 -6.46 -8.82
C PHE A 30 -4.83 -7.37 -7.58
N CYS A 31 -4.75 -8.70 -7.77
CA CYS A 31 -4.76 -9.65 -6.65
C CYS A 31 -3.59 -9.45 -5.66
N ILE A 32 -2.41 -9.06 -6.18
CA ILE A 32 -1.24 -8.79 -5.35
C ILE A 32 -1.45 -7.49 -4.56
N VAL A 33 -1.90 -6.42 -5.24
CA VAL A 33 -2.18 -5.14 -4.58
C VAL A 33 -3.27 -5.28 -3.53
N ASN A 34 -4.36 -5.98 -3.85
CA ASN A 34 -5.43 -6.28 -2.90
C ASN A 34 -4.91 -7.06 -1.68
N SER A 35 -3.93 -7.95 -1.88
CA SER A 35 -3.30 -8.67 -0.76
C SER A 35 -2.53 -7.73 0.18
N TYR A 36 -1.87 -6.69 -0.37
CA TYR A 36 -1.21 -5.65 0.42
C TYR A 36 -2.23 -4.80 1.18
N VAL A 37 -3.25 -4.31 0.48
CA VAL A 37 -4.30 -3.44 1.02
C VAL A 37 -5.10 -4.13 2.13
N CYS A 38 -5.46 -5.41 1.96
CA CYS A 38 -6.13 -6.20 2.98
C CYS A 38 -5.18 -6.71 4.08
N ASN A 39 -3.89 -6.32 4.08
CA ASN A 39 -2.88 -6.79 5.03
C ASN A 39 -2.75 -8.33 5.08
N ARG A 40 -3.18 -9.05 4.03
CA ARG A 40 -3.00 -10.51 3.90
C ARG A 40 -1.54 -10.86 3.63
N ARG A 41 -0.85 -9.97 2.91
CA ARG A 41 0.59 -10.02 2.63
C ARG A 41 1.18 -8.64 2.87
N GLN A 42 2.36 -8.57 3.46
CA GLN A 42 3.09 -7.31 3.54
C GLN A 42 3.88 -7.07 2.24
N PRO A 43 3.88 -5.84 1.69
CA PRO A 43 4.81 -5.48 0.64
C PRO A 43 6.25 -5.50 1.19
N SER A 44 7.22 -5.82 0.34
CA SER A 44 8.63 -5.59 0.65
C SER A 44 8.91 -4.10 0.79
N LEU A 45 10.02 -3.72 1.41
CA LEU A 45 10.45 -2.33 1.54
C LEU A 45 10.47 -1.62 0.18
N ASP A 46 11.07 -2.21 -0.85
CA ASP A 46 11.12 -1.63 -2.20
C ASP A 46 9.72 -1.31 -2.76
N VAL A 47 8.79 -2.26 -2.61
CA VAL A 47 7.41 -2.11 -3.07
C VAL A 47 6.68 -1.04 -2.25
N LEU A 48 6.95 -0.94 -0.95
CA LEU A 48 6.39 0.10 -0.09
C LEU A 48 6.86 1.50 -0.51
N PHE A 49 8.16 1.66 -0.81
CA PHE A 49 8.70 2.93 -1.33
C PHE A 49 8.12 3.27 -2.70
N GLU A 50 7.94 2.28 -3.58
CA GLU A 50 7.31 2.47 -4.88
C GLU A 50 5.85 2.94 -4.74
N ILE A 51 5.08 2.30 -3.85
CA ILE A 51 3.72 2.73 -3.50
C ILE A 51 3.73 4.15 -2.94
N ALA A 52 4.65 4.49 -2.04
CA ALA A 52 4.77 5.83 -1.46
C ALA A 52 5.06 6.89 -2.53
N ASN A 53 5.94 6.59 -3.48
CA ASN A 53 6.28 7.46 -4.61
C ASN A 53 5.07 7.65 -5.55
N ILE A 54 4.37 6.56 -5.89
CA ILE A 54 3.18 6.60 -6.75
C ILE A 54 2.06 7.41 -6.10
N LEU A 55 1.86 7.22 -4.79
CA LEU A 55 0.84 7.93 -4.03
C LEU A 55 1.29 9.33 -3.61
N GLN A 56 2.55 9.71 -3.82
CA GLN A 56 3.13 10.97 -3.34
C GLN A 56 2.89 11.19 -1.85
N VAL A 57 3.28 10.22 -1.03
CA VAL A 57 3.22 10.26 0.45
C VAL A 57 4.56 9.87 1.05
N ASN A 58 4.76 10.15 2.33
CA ASN A 58 5.95 9.64 3.01
C ASN A 58 5.79 8.11 3.21
N PRO A 59 6.83 7.30 2.97
CA PRO A 59 6.81 5.87 3.30
C PRO A 59 6.43 5.60 4.76
N LYS A 60 6.74 6.54 5.67
CA LYS A 60 6.32 6.49 7.08
C LYS A 60 4.80 6.53 7.26
N ASP A 61 4.08 7.26 6.40
CA ASP A 61 2.61 7.35 6.46
C ASP A 61 1.95 6.00 6.11
N LEU A 62 2.63 5.18 5.30
CA LEU A 62 2.17 3.84 4.93
C LEU A 62 2.44 2.76 5.99
N ILE A 63 3.19 3.08 7.05
CA ILE A 63 3.53 2.14 8.13
C ILE A 63 2.67 2.48 9.34
N SER A 64 1.97 1.50 9.90
CA SER A 64 1.30 1.69 11.19
C SER A 64 2.34 1.60 12.30
N SER A 65 2.80 2.76 12.77
CA SER A 65 3.59 2.85 14.01
C SER A 65 2.61 2.72 15.17
N LYS A 66 2.67 1.61 15.89
CA LYS A 66 2.05 1.47 17.21
C LYS A 66 3.15 1.18 18.22
#